data_AF-A0A960SA95-F1
#
_entry.id   AF-A0A960SA95-F1
#
_cell.length_a   1.000
_cell.length_b   1.000
_cell.length_c   1.000
_cell.angle_alpha   90.00
_cell.angle_beta   90.00
_cell.angle_gamma   90.00
#
_symmetry.space_group_name_H-M   'P 1'
#
loop_
_entity.id
_entity.type
_entity.pdbx_description
1 polymer ?
#
loop_
_entity_poly.entity_id
_entity_poly.type
_entity_poly.pdbx_seq_one_letter_code
_entity_poly.pdbx_strand_id
1 'polypeptide(L)' 'MSDDSNLVQNRRARHDYEILETFDAGMCLKGTEIKSLRMHDVHLNEAYVKILKGEVFLIGAYIGPY' A
#
# COMPACT_ATOMS: atom_id res chain seq x y z
N MET A 1 21.32 10.13 -6.07
CA MET A 1 21.25 8.90 -6.89
C MET A 1 20.09 8.09 -6.37
N SER A 2 19.12 7.86 -7.26
CA SER A 2 17.92 7.03 -7.14
C SER A 2 16.87 7.45 -6.09
N ASP A 3 15.98 8.35 -6.50
CA ASP A 3 14.64 8.53 -5.90
C ASP A 3 13.86 7.21 -6.02
N ASP A 4 13.79 6.46 -4.93
CA ASP A 4 13.00 5.24 -4.82
C ASP A 4 11.52 5.62 -4.65
N SER A 5 10.92 6.18 -5.70
CA SER A 5 9.54 6.68 -5.68
C SER A 5 8.49 5.56 -5.66
N ASN A 6 8.89 4.29 -5.51
CA ASN A 6 7.98 3.14 -5.52
C ASN A 6 8.45 2.03 -4.58
N LEU A 7 8.27 2.26 -3.28
CA LEU A 7 8.67 1.33 -2.21
C LEU A 7 7.97 -0.03 -2.32
N VAL A 8 6.67 -0.05 -2.66
CA VAL A 8 5.86 -1.27 -2.64
C VAL A 8 4.78 -1.17 -3.73
N GLN A 9 4.64 -2.22 -4.52
CA GLN A 9 3.59 -2.34 -5.53
C GLN A 9 2.95 -3.72 -5.50
N ASN A 10 1.62 -3.78 -5.51
CA ASN A 10 0.90 -5.04 -5.71
C ASN A 10 0.90 -5.41 -7.19
N ARG A 11 1.88 -6.20 -7.62
CA ARG A 11 1.97 -6.67 -9.01
C ARG A 11 0.85 -7.64 -9.38
N ARG A 12 0.33 -8.42 -8.43
CA ARG A 12 -0.79 -9.36 -8.68
C ARG A 12 -2.09 -8.63 -9.01
N ALA A 13 -2.35 -7.49 -8.35
CA ALA A 13 -3.55 -6.70 -8.64
C ALA A 13 -3.66 -6.30 -10.12
N ARG A 14 -2.54 -6.05 -10.81
CA ARG A 14 -2.53 -5.72 -12.25
C ARG A 14 -2.73 -6.92 -13.18
N HIS A 15 -2.51 -8.14 -12.69
CA HIS A 15 -2.70 -9.37 -13.46
C HIS A 15 -4.10 -9.96 -13.26
N ASP A 16 -4.60 -9.89 -12.03
CA ASP A 16 -5.87 -10.51 -11.65
C ASP A 16 -7.07 -9.57 -11.86
N TYR A 17 -6.84 -8.26 -11.90
CA TYR A 17 -7.89 -7.23 -12.03
C TYR A 17 -7.55 -6.19 -13.10
N GLU A 18 -8.58 -5.64 -13.71
CA GLU A 18 -8.47 -4.49 -14.61
C GLU A 18 -8.59 -3.19 -13.82
N ILE A 19 -7.61 -2.30 -13.95
CA ILE A 19 -7.60 -1.00 -13.28
C ILE A 19 -8.37 -0.02 -14.17
N LEU A 20 -9.57 0.36 -13.73
CA LEU A 20 -10.41 1.35 -14.41
C LEU A 20 -9.97 2.79 -14.09
N GLU A 21 -9.68 3.05 -12.81
CA GLU A 21 -9.27 4.37 -12.32
C GLU A 21 -8.20 4.22 -11.24
N THR A 22 -7.30 5.22 -11.15
CA THR A 22 -6.25 5.28 -10.12
C THR A 22 -6.49 6.53 -9.29
N PHE A 23 -6.41 6.38 -7.97
CA PHE A 23 -6.58 7.47 -7.01
C PHE A 23 -5.31 7.62 -6.17
N ASP A 24 -4.89 8.86 -5.95
CA ASP A 24 -3.81 9.20 -5.04
C ASP A 24 -4.37 9.52 -3.65
N ALA A 25 -3.82 8.87 -2.62
CA ALA A 25 -4.21 9.08 -1.24
C ALA A 25 -2.99 9.17 -0.33
N GLY A 26 -3.07 10.02 0.70
CA GLY A 26 -2.08 10.09 1.76
C GLY A 26 -2.49 9.18 2.93
N MET A 27 -1.66 8.21 3.28
CA MET A 27 -1.85 7.41 4.50
C MET A 27 -1.03 7.98 5.64
N CYS A 28 -1.64 8.11 6.82
CA CYS A 28 -0.93 8.53 8.02
C CYS A 28 -0.31 7.29 8.70
N LEU A 29 0.99 7.11 8.53
CA LEU A 29 1.75 5.98 9.07
C LEU A 29 2.44 6.35 10.39
N LYS A 30 2.61 5.36 11.26
CA LYS A 30 3.39 5.49 12.49
C LYS A 30 4.87 5.25 12.21
N GLY A 31 5.75 5.86 13.00
CA GLY A 31 7.20 5.88 12.76
C GLY A 31 7.88 4.51 12.63
N THR A 32 7.29 3.44 13.20
CA THR A 32 7.75 2.06 13.04
C THR A 32 7.46 1.51 11.64
N GLU A 33 6.28 1.80 11.08
CA GLU A 33 5.85 1.32 9.75
C GLU A 33 6.72 1.93 8.63
N ILE A 34 7.18 3.18 8.82
CA ILE A 34 8.08 3.85 7.87
C ILE A 34 9.40 3.07 7.71
N LYS A 35 9.89 2.42 8.78
CA LYS A 35 11.09 1.57 8.68
C LYS A 35 10.81 0.29 7.90
N SER A 36 9.68 -0.37 8.15
CA SER A 36 9.27 -1.59 7.44
C SER A 36 9.05 -1.35 5.95
N LEU A 37 8.43 -0.22 5.58
CA LEU A 37 8.26 0.21 4.18
C LEU A 37 9.59 0.41 3.47
N ARG A 38 10.60 0.99 4.12
CA ARG A 38 11.95 1.11 3.55
C ARG A 38 12.62 -0.25 3.35
N MET A 39 12.34 -1.20 4.22
CA MET A 39 12.85 -2.57 4.12
C MET A 39 12.09 -3.43 3.11
N HIS A 40 11.09 -2.87 2.41
CA HIS A 40 10.22 -3.57 1.46
C HIS A 40 9.45 -4.75 2.09
N ASP A 41 9.29 -4.76 3.42
CA ASP A 41 8.61 -5.83 4.16
C ASP A 41 7.12 -5.54 4.31
N VAL A 42 6.45 -5.41 3.17
CA VAL A 42 5.02 -5.12 3.08
C VAL A 42 4.37 -6.06 2.06
N HIS A 43 3.34 -6.75 2.50
CA HIS A 43 2.57 -7.66 1.68
C HIS A 43 1.17 -7.08 1.42
N LEU A 44 0.91 -6.78 0.15
CA LEU A 44 -0.36 -6.23 -0.33
C LEU A 44 -1.21 -7.27 -1.09
N ASN A 45 -0.80 -8.54 -1.12
CA ASN A 45 -1.36 -9.54 -2.03
C ASN A 45 -2.88 -9.72 -1.91
N GLU A 46 -3.43 -9.62 -0.70
CA GLU A 46 -4.87 -9.74 -0.41
C GLU A 46 -5.45 -8.41 0.11
N ALA A 47 -4.69 -7.33 -0.01
CA ALA A 47 -5.10 -6.02 0.45
C ALA A 47 -6.05 -5.36 -0.55
N TYR A 48 -7.09 -4.73 -0.03
CA TYR A 48 -8.04 -3.94 -0.80
C TYR A 48 -8.36 -2.63 -0.10
N VAL A 49 -8.83 -1.67 -0.88
CA VAL A 49 -9.22 -0.36 -0.38
C VAL A 49 -10.73 -0.32 -0.19
N LYS A 50 -11.19 0.14 0.97
CA LYS A 50 -12.60 0.34 1.28
C LYS A 50 -12.86 1.80 1.61
N ILE A 51 -13.82 2.40 0.94
CA ILE A 51 -14.28 3.76 1.22
C ILE A 51 -15.39 3.66 2.27
N LEU A 52 -15.18 4.27 3.43
CA LEU A 52 -16.17 4.31 4.51
C LEU A 52 -16.35 5.75 4.98
N LYS A 53 -17.58 6.27 4.90
CA LYS A 53 -17.93 7.63 5.36
C LYS A 53 -17.07 8.76 4.76
N GLY A 54 -16.59 8.59 3.53
CA GLY A 54 -15.74 9.57 2.85
C GLY A 54 -14.24 9.43 3.16
N GLU A 55 -13.85 8.44 3.95
CA GLU A 55 -12.46 8.12 4.24
C GLU A 55 -12.05 6.82 3.54
N VAL A 56 -10.78 6.77 3.13
CA VAL A 56 -10.20 5.65 2.40
C VAL A 56 -9.41 4.78 3.36
N PHE A 57 -9.82 3.52 3.52
CA PHE A 57 -9.15 2.57 4.40
C PHE A 57 -8.51 1.46 3.58
N LEU A 58 -7.23 1.19 3.84
CA LEU A 58 -6.52 0.03 3.34
C LEU A 58 -6.76 -1.14 4.31
N ILE A 59 -7.37 -2.22 3.83
CA ILE A 59 -7.71 -3.42 4.61
C ILE A 59 -6.97 -4.62 4.03
N GLY A 60 -6.46 -5.51 4.89
CA GLY A 60 -5.77 -6.73 4.45
C GLY A 60 -4.32 -6.50 4.00
N ALA A 61 -3.79 -5.30 4.15
CA ALA A 61 -2.36 -5.04 4.02
C ALA A 61 -1.64 -5.51 5.28
N TYR A 62 -0.59 -6.31 5.09
CA TYR A 62 0.30 -6.71 6.17
C TYR A 62 1.59 -5.91 6.07
N ILE A 63 1.90 -5.17 7.13
CA ILE A 63 3.16 -4.44 7.29
C ILE A 63 3.87 -5.11 8.46
N GLY A 64 5.04 -5.69 8.21
CA GLY A 64 5.81 -6.36 9.25
C GLY A 64 6.15 -5.36 10.37
N PRO A 65 5.86 -5.66 11.65
CA PRO A 65 6.31 -4.81 12.75
C PRO A 65 7.82 -4.92 12.90
N TYR A 66 8.51 -3.79 13.00
CA TYR A 66 9.88 -3.71 13.51
C TYR A 66 9.87 -3.69 15.04
#